data_AF-A0A929AY75-F1
#
_entry.id   AF-A0A929AY75-F1
#
_cell.length_a   1.000
_cell.length_b   1.000
_cell.length_c   1.000
_cell.angle_alpha   90.00
_cell.angle_beta   90.00
_cell.angle_gamma   90.00
#
_symmetry.space_group_name_H-M   'P 1'
#
loop_
_entity.id
_entity.type
_entity.pdbx_description
1 polymer ?
#
loop_
_entity_poly.entity_id
_entity_poly.type
_entity_poly.pdbx_seq_one_letter_code
_entity_poly.pdbx_strand_id
1 'polypeptide(L)'
;MCDRIKKGLNGELDEPRYGFPFAGDNNFLFDEIKVIDKPKLARWYCPIDNNSPPSKDKCRLTTWIDRADNTKTKTKIFGFAPTNFVLEPPQSAWIELPH
;
A
#
# COMPACT_ATOMS: atom_id res chain seq x y z
N MET A 1 -5.50 -5.50 -20.72
CA MET A 1 -5.48 -5.65 -19.24
C MET A 1 -6.22 -4.51 -18.54
N CYS A 2 -5.95 -3.25 -18.86
CA CYS A 2 -6.63 -2.10 -18.22
C CYS A 2 -8.16 -2.05 -18.43
N ASP A 3 -8.67 -2.50 -19.57
CA ASP A 3 -10.12 -2.49 -19.87
C ASP A 3 -10.93 -3.39 -18.92
N ARG A 4 -10.38 -4.56 -18.59
CA ARG A 4 -10.98 -5.50 -17.62
C ARG A 4 -11.08 -4.88 -16.23
N ILE A 5 -10.05 -4.15 -15.80
CA ILE A 5 -10.03 -3.45 -14.49
C ILE A 5 -11.14 -2.40 -14.46
N LYS A 6 -11.26 -1.58 -15.51
CA LYS A 6 -12.31 -0.55 -15.61
C LYS A 6 -13.71 -1.16 -15.56
N LYS A 7 -13.97 -2.21 -16.36
CA LYS A 7 -15.24 -2.96 -16.34
C LYS A 7 -15.55 -3.57 -14.97
N GLY A 8 -14.53 -4.09 -14.29
CA GLY A 8 -14.65 -4.59 -12.93
C GLY A 8 -15.08 -3.52 -11.93
N LEU A 9 -14.42 -2.35 -11.96
CA LEU A 9 -14.75 -1.21 -11.09
C LEU A 9 -16.13 -0.61 -11.36
N ASN A 10 -16.55 -0.54 -12.63
CA ASN A 10 -17.87 -0.03 -13.02
C ASN A 10 -19.01 -1.01 -12.77
N GLY A 11 -18.69 -2.26 -12.45
CA GLY A 11 -19.69 -3.30 -12.27
C GLY A 11 -20.20 -3.95 -13.55
N GLU A 12 -19.50 -3.78 -14.67
CA GLU A 12 -19.88 -4.21 -16.03
C GLU A 12 -19.28 -5.59 -16.41
N LEU A 13 -18.47 -6.19 -15.53
CA LEU A 13 -17.83 -7.47 -15.82
C LEU A 13 -18.81 -8.63 -15.66
N ASP A 14 -19.06 -9.37 -16.73
CA ASP A 14 -19.95 -10.56 -16.76
C ASP A 14 -19.21 -11.84 -16.31
N GLU A 15 -18.60 -11.77 -15.13
CA GLU A 15 -17.90 -12.89 -14.47
C GLU A 15 -18.31 -12.92 -12.99
N PRO A 16 -18.37 -14.10 -12.34
CA PRO A 16 -18.57 -14.21 -10.90
C PRO A 16 -17.48 -13.43 -10.15
N ARG A 17 -17.87 -12.61 -9.15
CA ARG A 17 -16.95 -11.70 -8.46
C ARG A 17 -16.88 -12.04 -6.97
N TYR A 18 -15.66 -12.05 -6.46
CA TYR A 18 -15.43 -12.07 -5.02
C TYR A 18 -15.61 -10.65 -4.46
N GLY A 19 -16.86 -10.29 -4.16
CA GLY A 19 -17.21 -9.10 -3.37
C GLY A 19 -16.78 -7.73 -3.92
N PHE A 20 -16.90 -6.70 -3.07
CA PHE A 20 -16.47 -5.32 -3.33
C PHE A 20 -14.94 -5.20 -3.41
N PRO A 21 -14.39 -4.19 -4.11
CA PRO A 21 -12.96 -3.89 -4.03
C PRO A 21 -12.57 -3.57 -2.58
N PHE A 22 -11.68 -4.37 -2.00
CA PHE A 22 -11.14 -4.16 -0.66
C PHE A 22 -9.61 -4.05 -0.70
N ALA A 23 -9.05 -3.18 0.14
CA ALA A 23 -7.60 -2.97 0.26
C ALA A 23 -6.98 -3.95 1.26
N GLY A 24 -6.94 -5.23 0.90
CA GLY A 24 -6.39 -6.29 1.75
C GLY A 24 -7.22 -6.57 3.01
N ASP A 25 -6.56 -6.98 4.09
CA ASP A 25 -7.20 -7.55 5.30
C ASP A 25 -7.80 -6.49 6.25
N ASN A 26 -7.98 -5.28 5.75
CA ASN A 26 -8.49 -4.18 6.54
C ASN A 26 -9.99 -4.05 6.31
N ASN A 27 -10.77 -3.98 7.38
CA ASN A 27 -12.22 -3.72 7.35
C ASN A 27 -12.59 -2.33 6.78
N PHE A 28 -11.62 -1.59 6.20
CA PHE A 28 -11.84 -0.29 5.59
C PHE A 28 -12.17 -0.49 4.12
N LEU A 29 -13.41 -0.14 3.77
CA LEU A 29 -13.83 0.00 2.39
C LEU A 29 -13.30 1.33 1.84
N PHE A 30 -13.01 1.36 0.55
CA PHE A 30 -12.70 2.63 -0.11
C PHE A 30 -13.97 3.49 -0.17
N ASP A 31 -13.86 4.75 0.24
CA ASP A 31 -14.96 5.70 0.05
C ASP A 31 -15.17 6.01 -1.44
N GLU A 32 -14.10 6.01 -2.23
CA GLU A 32 -14.13 6.30 -3.67
C GLU A 32 -12.93 5.69 -4.40
N ILE A 33 -13.16 5.16 -5.61
CA ILE A 33 -12.10 4.73 -6.52
C ILE A 33 -12.20 5.55 -7.81
N LYS A 34 -11.20 6.39 -8.08
CA LYS A 34 -11.13 7.21 -9.30
C LYS A 34 -10.08 6.70 -10.26
N VAL A 35 -10.45 6.55 -11.53
CA VAL A 35 -9.49 6.33 -12.61
C VAL A 35 -8.81 7.67 -12.93
N ILE A 36 -7.47 7.67 -12.95
CA ILE A 36 -6.66 8.82 -13.35
C ILE A 36 -5.86 8.49 -14.60
N ASP A 37 -5.67 9.47 -15.49
CA ASP A 37 -4.95 9.25 -16.74
C ASP A 37 -3.44 9.08 -16.55
N LYS A 38 -2.88 9.80 -15.57
CA LYS A 38 -1.46 9.76 -15.22
C LYS A 38 -1.29 9.84 -13.70
N PRO A 39 -0.32 9.10 -13.13
CA PRO A 39 0.02 9.25 -11.72
C PRO A 39 0.49 10.68 -11.46
N LYS A 40 0.11 11.20 -10.29
CA LYS A 40 0.65 12.46 -9.77
C LYS A 40 1.96 12.16 -9.03
N LEU A 41 2.85 13.15 -8.96
CA LEU A 41 4.03 13.01 -8.12
C LEU A 41 3.61 12.78 -6.66
N ALA A 42 4.28 11.86 -5.98
CA ALA A 42 3.97 11.46 -4.61
C ALA A 42 5.25 11.36 -3.76
N ARG A 43 5.09 11.40 -2.43
CA ARG A 43 6.14 11.00 -1.50
C ARG A 43 5.88 9.58 -1.05
N TRP A 44 6.92 8.76 -1.05
CA TRP A 44 6.82 7.35 -0.72
C TRP A 44 7.30 7.10 0.70
N TYR A 45 6.56 6.25 1.42
CA TYR A 45 6.98 5.73 2.70
C TYR A 45 8.13 4.75 2.50
N CYS A 46 9.24 4.99 3.21
CA CYS A 46 10.38 4.10 3.25
C CYS A 46 10.56 3.57 4.68
N PRO A 47 10.95 2.30 4.85
CA PRO A 47 11.27 1.75 6.16
C PRO A 47 12.43 2.55 6.76
N ILE A 48 12.30 2.85 8.05
CA ILE A 48 13.30 3.60 8.79
C ILE A 48 14.19 2.60 9.52
N ASP A 49 15.49 2.73 9.33
CA ASP A 49 16.46 1.95 10.11
C ASP A 49 16.60 2.54 11.53
N ASN A 50 16.96 1.71 12.51
CA ASN A 50 17.05 2.09 13.92
C ASN A 50 18.06 3.22 14.19
N ASN A 51 19.04 3.40 13.29
CA ASN A 51 20.04 4.47 13.36
C ASN A 51 19.60 5.77 12.68
N SER A 52 18.39 5.83 12.13
CA SER A 52 17.91 7.04 11.45
C SER A 52 17.53 8.12 12.47
N PRO A 53 17.83 9.40 12.20
CA PRO A 53 17.49 10.48 13.11
C PRO A 53 15.96 10.55 13.37
N PRO A 54 15.56 11.12 14.52
CA PRO A 54 14.15 11.45 14.79
C PRO A 54 13.61 12.35 13.67
N SER A 55 12.45 12.00 13.13
CA SER A 55 11.73 12.80 12.12
C SER A 55 10.26 12.83 12.49
N LYS A 56 9.57 13.93 12.15
CA LYS A 56 8.16 14.14 12.52
C LYS A 56 7.19 13.28 11.71
N ASP A 57 7.56 12.94 10.48
CA ASP A 57 6.66 12.27 9.54
C ASP A 57 6.88 10.75 9.54
N LYS A 58 6.67 10.12 10.70
CA LYS A 58 6.78 8.66 10.87
C LYS A 58 5.41 8.05 11.13
N CYS A 59 5.17 6.89 10.55
CA CYS A 59 4.02 6.06 10.87
C CYS A 59 4.46 4.61 11.07
N ARG A 60 3.65 3.85 11.79
CA ARG A 60 3.86 2.43 12.00
C ARG A 60 2.93 1.66 11.08
N LEU A 61 3.48 0.78 10.25
CA LEU A 61 2.70 -0.04 9.32
C LEU A 61 2.95 -1.52 9.57
N THR A 62 1.87 -2.29 9.63
CA THR A 62 1.93 -3.76 9.63
C THR A 62 2.34 -4.23 8.25
N THR A 63 3.44 -4.97 8.16
CA THR A 63 4.00 -5.44 6.88
C THR A 63 3.68 -6.89 6.61
N TRP A 64 3.41 -7.68 7.64
CA TRP A 64 3.06 -9.09 7.52
C TRP A 64 2.18 -9.53 8.70
N ILE A 65 1.10 -10.27 8.41
CA ILE A 65 0.16 -10.78 9.42
C ILE A 65 0.27 -12.30 9.46
N ASP A 66 0.56 -12.85 10.64
CA ASP A 66 0.41 -14.27 10.92
C ASP A 66 -0.92 -14.48 11.65
N ARG A 67 -1.90 -15.07 10.95
CA ARG A 67 -3.26 -15.27 11.49
C ARG A 67 -3.35 -16.43 12.48
N ALA A 68 -2.38 -17.34 12.47
CA ALA A 68 -2.33 -18.44 13.43
C ALA A 68 -1.69 -17.99 14.76
N ASP A 69 -0.77 -17.02 14.69
CA ASP A 69 -0.06 -16.50 15.84
C ASP A 69 0.21 -15.00 15.71
N ASN A 70 -0.65 -14.18 16.33
CA ASN A 70 -0.55 -12.72 16.28
C ASN A 70 0.78 -12.18 16.84
N THR A 71 1.51 -12.93 17.67
CA THR A 71 2.82 -12.49 18.19
C THR A 71 3.90 -12.48 17.11
N LYS A 72 3.69 -13.23 16.01
CA LYS A 72 4.60 -13.29 14.87
C LYS A 72 4.32 -12.22 13.80
N THR A 73 3.18 -11.52 13.91
CA THR A 73 2.85 -10.38 13.05
C THR A 73 3.98 -9.34 13.07
N LYS A 74 4.44 -8.95 11.88
CA LYS A 74 5.55 -8.02 11.73
C LYS A 74 5.05 -6.63 11.43
N THR A 75 5.63 -5.68 12.15
CA THR A 75 5.36 -4.26 12.03
C THR A 75 6.67 -3.53 11.86
N LYS A 76 6.70 -2.54 10.96
CA LYS A 76 7.87 -1.67 10.75
C LYS A 76 7.49 -0.20 10.90
N ILE A 77 8.47 0.61 11.24
CA ILE A 77 8.33 2.07 11.23
C ILE A 77 8.71 2.54 9.83
N PHE A 78 7.83 3.33 9.23
CA PHE A 78 8.07 4.00 7.97
C PHE A 78 8.08 5.51 8.19
N GLY A 79 8.72 6.22 7.29
CA GLY A 79 8.53 7.66 7.17
C GLY A 79 8.77 8.10 5.74
N PHE A 80 8.54 9.38 5.49
CA PHE A 80 9.01 9.94 4.23
C PHE A 80 10.54 9.90 4.24
N ALA A 81 11.11 9.15 3.31
CA ALA A 81 12.51 9.37 2.96
C ALA A 81 12.66 10.85 2.56
N PRO A 82 13.83 11.47 2.74
CA PRO A 82 14.07 12.87 2.36
C PRO A 82 13.98 13.14 0.84
N THR A 83 13.42 12.22 0.06
CA THR A 83 13.22 12.31 -1.38
C THR A 83 12.09 13.27 -1.73
N ASN A 84 12.32 14.03 -2.80
CA ASN A 84 11.31 14.87 -3.45
C ASN A 84 10.10 14.05 -3.92
N PHE A 85 9.03 14.74 -4.29
CA PHE A 85 7.90 14.14 -4.96
C PHE A 85 8.35 13.47 -6.26
N VAL A 86 8.10 12.16 -6.39
CA VAL A 86 8.50 11.33 -7.55
C VAL A 86 7.32 10.51 -8.04
N LEU A 87 7.33 10.14 -9.33
CA LEU A 87 6.26 9.35 -9.95
C LEU A 87 6.31 7.88 -9.49
N GLU A 88 7.51 7.31 -9.49
CA GLU A 88 7.73 5.90 -9.19
C GLU A 88 8.28 5.72 -7.77
N PRO A 89 7.95 4.60 -7.10
CA PRO A 89 8.53 4.30 -5.79
C PRO A 89 10.04 4.11 -5.90
N PRO A 90 10.85 4.77 -5.06
CA PRO A 90 12.29 4.54 -5.02
C PRO A 90 12.59 3.11 -4.52
N GLN A 91 13.78 2.59 -4.85
CA GLN A 91 14.19 1.26 -4.40
C GLN A 91 14.09 1.09 -2.88
N SER A 92 14.38 2.16 -2.12
CA SER A 92 14.30 2.18 -0.66
C SER A 92 12.88 2.03 -0.12
N ALA A 93 11.83 2.25 -0.92
CA ALA A 93 10.45 2.06 -0.47
C ALA A 93 10.03 0.59 -0.45
N TRP A 94 10.76 -0.27 -1.17
CA TRP A 94 10.47 -1.69 -1.24
C TRP A 94 11.03 -2.43 -0.03
N ILE A 95 10.27 -3.42 0.45
CA ILE A 95 10.70 -4.32 1.51
C ILE A 95 10.49 -5.77 1.07
N GLU A 96 11.36 -6.64 1.58
CA GLU A 96 11.14 -8.08 1.48
C GLU A 96 10.20 -8.52 2.61
N LEU A 97 9.27 -9.40 2.25
CA LEU A 97 8.36 -10.04 3.19
C LEU A 97 9.00 -11.31 3.76
N PRO A 98 8.62 -11.73 4.99
CA PRO A 98 9.05 -13.02 5.51
C PRO A 98 8.67 -14.16 4.57
N HIS A 99 9.55 -15.16 4.45
CA HIS A 99 9.27 -16.44 3.79
C HIS A 99 8.46 -17.38 4.67
#